data_AF-A0A9D8BUS2-F1
#
_entry.id   AF-A0A9D8BUS2-F1
#
_cell.length_a   1.000
_cell.length_b   1.000
_cell.length_c   1.000
_cell.angle_alpha   90.00
_cell.angle_beta   90.00
_cell.angle_gamma   90.00
#
_symmetry.space_group_name_H-M   'P 1'
#
loop_
_entity.id
_entity.type
_entity.pdbx_description
1 polymer ?
#
loop_
_entity_poly.entity_id
_entity_poly.type
_entity_poly.pdbx_seq_one_letter_code
_entity_poly.pdbx_strand_id
1 'polypeptide(L)'
;MQCLLSLSRSGQSALRVSLQYGFIGGLVAASILLGSLLSQVHAQAFWHSRDIQVEANQRASLGVTSARPTPLSSRSIVASGLVVSAPGYEWVVTSPLPATMVQKLADLGDRVDKGQALAVLLSPALGELRRQLEELAIEKMQARSIVDLDRALLAE
;
A
#
# COMPACT_ATOMS: atom_id res chain seq x y z
N MET A 1 -13.42 0.95 -13.91
CA MET A 1 -12.41 0.92 -12.83
C MET A 1 -11.52 2.16 -13.00
N GLN A 2 -11.95 3.39 -12.71
CA GLN A 2 -12.25 4.03 -11.42
C GLN A 2 -11.14 3.81 -10.37
N CYS A 3 -10.27 4.82 -10.22
CA CYS A 3 -9.78 5.22 -8.90
C CYS A 3 -9.64 6.76 -8.88
N LEU A 4 -10.53 7.36 -8.09
CA LEU A 4 -10.71 8.78 -7.84
C LEU A 4 -9.58 9.30 -6.97
N LEU A 5 -8.96 10.42 -7.35
CA LEU A 5 -8.28 11.32 -6.42
C LEU A 5 -9.10 12.61 -6.33
N SER A 6 -10.06 12.60 -5.41
CA SER A 6 -10.79 13.79 -4.99
C SER A 6 -9.91 14.62 -4.07
N LEU A 7 -9.30 15.68 -4.58
CA LEU A 7 -8.75 16.74 -3.74
C LEU A 7 -9.89 17.65 -3.33
N SER A 8 -10.37 17.41 -2.11
CA SER A 8 -11.30 18.26 -1.38
C SER A 8 -10.68 19.64 -1.17
N ARG A 9 -11.29 20.68 -1.75
CA ARG A 9 -11.05 22.06 -1.35
C ARG A 9 -12.38 22.81 -1.24
N SER A 10 -12.92 22.72 -0.02
CA SER A 10 -13.34 23.86 0.78
C SER A 10 -14.16 24.95 0.07
N GLY A 11 -15.48 24.86 0.22
CA GLY A 11 -16.27 25.98 0.77
C GLY A 11 -16.49 27.19 -0.13
N GLN A 12 -17.52 27.12 -0.99
CA GLN A 12 -18.22 28.31 -1.46
C GLN A 12 -19.66 28.27 -0.93
N SER A 13 -19.88 28.98 0.18
CA SER A 13 -21.18 29.35 0.70
C SER A 13 -21.70 30.57 -0.07
N ALA A 14 -22.54 30.35 -1.08
CA ALA A 14 -23.34 31.40 -1.69
C ALA A 14 -24.77 31.33 -1.16
N LEU A 15 -25.03 32.17 -0.15
CA LEU A 15 -26.32 32.44 0.46
C LEU A 15 -27.38 32.77 -0.60
N ARG A 16 -28.45 31.97 -0.63
CA ARG A 16 -29.73 32.37 -1.22
C ARG A 16 -30.36 33.43 -0.32
N VAL A 17 -30.61 34.62 -0.86
CA VAL A 17 -31.62 35.53 -0.30
C VAL A 17 -32.66 35.76 -1.37
N SER A 18 -33.75 35.01 -1.21
CA SER A 18 -35.06 35.34 -1.76
C SER A 18 -35.59 36.52 -0.95
N LEU A 19 -36.04 37.59 -1.62
CA LEU A 19 -37.04 38.45 -1.03
C LEU A 19 -37.95 39.07 -2.10
N GLN A 20 -39.18 38.60 -1.95
CA GLN A 20 -40.45 38.96 -2.53
C GLN A 20 -40.91 40.34 -2.01
N TYR A 21 -41.95 40.89 -2.64
CA TYR A 21 -42.60 42.20 -2.42
C TYR A 21 -41.92 43.38 -3.13
N GLY A 22 -42.59 44.23 -3.90
CA GLY A 22 -44.02 44.48 -4.04
C GLY A 22 -44.18 45.98 -4.29
N PHE A 23 -44.64 46.34 -5.49
CA PHE A 23 -45.38 47.59 -5.76
C PHE A 23 -44.75 48.96 -5.44
N ILE A 24 -43.43 49.10 -5.54
CA ILE A 24 -42.76 50.39 -5.86
C ILE A 24 -41.85 50.20 -7.09
N GLY A 25 -42.29 49.31 -8.00
CA GLY A 25 -41.52 48.74 -9.11
C GLY A 25 -41.55 49.51 -10.43
N GLY A 26 -42.01 50.77 -10.45
CA GLY A 26 -42.11 51.54 -11.71
C GLY A 26 -40.94 52.49 -11.97
N LEU A 27 -40.50 53.23 -10.95
CA LEU A 27 -39.66 54.42 -11.15
C LEU A 27 -38.17 54.20 -10.78
N VAL A 28 -37.86 53.19 -9.97
CA VAL A 28 -36.47 52.83 -9.64
C VAL A 28 -35.86 51.86 -10.66
N ALA A 29 -36.71 51.11 -11.39
CA ALA A 29 -36.26 50.16 -12.43
C ALA A 29 -35.57 50.84 -13.62
N ALA A 30 -35.97 52.07 -13.97
CA ALA A 30 -35.35 52.82 -15.07
C ALA A 30 -33.91 53.28 -14.75
N SER A 31 -33.63 53.65 -13.50
CA SER A 31 -32.29 54.09 -13.06
C SER A 31 -31.30 52.93 -12.93
N ILE A 32 -31.79 51.74 -12.54
CA ILE A 32 -30.94 50.54 -12.39
C ILE A 32 -30.63 49.91 -13.76
N LEU A 33 -31.56 49.99 -14.73
CA LEU A 33 -31.28 49.54 -16.10
C LEU A 33 -30.21 50.40 -16.78
N LEU A 34 -30.20 51.73 -16.58
CA LEU A 34 -29.16 52.60 -17.16
C LEU A 34 -27.78 52.46 -16.49
N GLY A 35 -27.72 52.10 -15.21
CA GLY A 35 -26.46 51.84 -14.49
C GLY A 35 -25.83 50.46 -14.80
N SER A 36 -26.66 49.46 -15.13
CA SER A 36 -26.21 48.08 -15.39
C SER A 36 -25.54 47.87 -16.76
N LEU A 37 -25.64 48.83 -17.68
CA LEU A 37 -24.96 48.78 -18.98
C LEU A 37 -23.48 49.19 -18.94
N LEU A 38 -23.00 49.87 -17.88
CA LEU A 38 -21.62 50.37 -17.81
C LEU A 38 -20.64 49.48 -17.01
N SER A 39 -21.08 48.41 -16.35
CA SER A 39 -20.20 47.59 -15.48
C SER A 39 -19.90 46.16 -15.94
N GLN A 40 -20.28 45.77 -17.17
CA GLN A 40 -20.06 44.40 -17.69
C GLN A 40 -18.82 44.24 -18.61
N VAL A 41 -17.92 45.21 -18.70
CA VAL A 41 -16.79 45.17 -19.68
C VAL A 41 -15.43 44.76 -19.08
N HIS A 42 -15.27 44.64 -17.76
CA HIS A 42 -13.93 44.45 -17.14
C HIS A 42 -13.57 43.01 -16.74
N ALA A 43 -13.90 42.00 -17.55
CA ALA A 43 -13.34 40.67 -17.32
C ALA A 43 -13.23 39.83 -18.61
N GLN A 44 -12.38 40.27 -19.55
CA GLN A 44 -11.77 39.34 -20.49
C GLN A 44 -10.27 39.39 -20.30
N ALA A 45 -9.74 38.29 -19.76
CA ALA A 45 -8.32 38.06 -19.63
C ALA A 45 -7.68 38.07 -21.02
N PHE A 46 -6.98 39.15 -21.35
CA PHE A 46 -6.18 39.26 -22.57
C PHE A 46 -4.86 38.52 -22.38
N TRP A 47 -4.87 37.20 -22.58
CA TRP A 47 -3.66 36.48 -22.98
C TRP A 47 -3.38 36.86 -24.44
N HIS A 48 -2.68 37.97 -24.63
CA HIS A 48 -2.32 38.47 -25.96
C HIS A 48 -1.03 37.77 -26.41
N SER A 49 -1.16 36.65 -27.13
CA SER A 49 -0.06 36.15 -27.95
C SER A 49 0.16 37.12 -29.11
N ARG A 50 1.13 38.02 -28.96
CA ARG A 50 1.62 38.86 -30.06
C ARG A 50 2.57 38.02 -30.91
N ASP A 51 2.09 37.53 -32.04
CA ASP A 51 2.97 36.94 -33.06
C ASP A 51 3.77 38.04 -33.76
N ILE A 52 5.09 37.89 -33.73
CA ILE A 52 6.04 38.82 -34.35
C ILE A 52 6.20 38.41 -35.81
N GLN A 53 5.73 39.24 -36.73
CA GLN A 53 5.88 39.05 -38.16
C GLN A 53 7.29 39.51 -38.58
N VAL A 54 8.06 38.62 -39.20
CA VAL A 54 9.40 38.92 -39.74
C VAL A 54 9.45 38.45 -41.19
N GLU A 55 9.94 39.32 -42.06
CA GLU A 55 10.03 39.10 -43.51
C GLU A 55 10.95 37.94 -43.88
N ALA A 56 10.61 37.19 -44.93
CA ALA A 56 11.26 35.93 -45.27
C ALA A 56 12.74 36.11 -45.66
N ASN A 57 13.06 37.20 -46.36
CA ASN A 57 14.44 37.56 -46.72
C ASN A 57 15.28 37.93 -45.51
N GLN A 58 14.66 38.56 -44.50
CA GLN A 58 15.33 38.92 -43.26
C GLN A 58 15.56 37.69 -42.38
N ARG A 59 14.64 36.72 -42.37
CA ARG A 59 14.86 35.42 -41.69
C ARG A 59 16.00 34.62 -42.34
N ALA A 60 16.08 34.64 -43.67
CA ALA A 60 17.11 33.92 -44.43
C ALA A 60 18.51 34.55 -44.26
N SER A 61 18.63 35.88 -44.26
CA SER A 61 19.91 36.55 -44.00
C SER A 61 20.38 36.42 -42.54
N LEU A 62 19.44 36.27 -41.60
CA LEU A 62 19.71 36.00 -40.19
C LEU A 62 19.98 34.50 -39.90
N GLY A 63 19.85 33.61 -40.89
CA GLY A 63 20.17 32.19 -40.74
C GLY A 63 19.25 31.42 -39.78
N VAL A 64 17.99 31.86 -39.61
CA VAL A 64 17.06 31.25 -38.64
C VAL A 64 16.68 29.84 -39.09
N THR A 65 17.06 28.83 -38.29
CA THR A 65 16.61 27.44 -38.47
C THR A 65 15.62 27.09 -37.36
N SER A 66 14.44 26.63 -37.75
CA SER A 66 13.40 26.18 -36.82
C SER A 66 13.19 24.68 -36.94
N ALA A 67 13.24 23.96 -35.82
CA ALA A 67 12.81 22.58 -35.74
C ALA A 67 11.46 22.49 -35.04
N ARG A 68 10.58 21.59 -35.50
CA ARG A 68 9.31 21.33 -34.81
C ARG A 68 9.62 20.67 -33.46
N PRO A 69 9.09 21.16 -32.32
CA PRO A 69 9.24 20.47 -31.05
C PRO A 69 8.67 19.06 -31.15
N THR A 70 9.52 18.06 -30.97
CA THR A 70 9.09 16.67 -30.82
C THR A 70 8.98 16.35 -29.33
N PRO A 71 7.87 15.74 -28.88
CA PRO A 71 7.74 15.37 -27.48
C PRO A 71 8.80 14.32 -27.14
N LEU A 72 9.56 14.56 -26.07
CA LEU A 72 10.50 13.58 -25.54
C LEU A 72 9.69 12.47 -24.87
N SER A 73 9.55 11.32 -25.54
CA SER A 73 8.72 10.21 -25.07
C SER A 73 9.35 9.45 -23.89
N SER A 74 10.66 9.54 -23.71
CA SER A 74 11.38 8.92 -22.59
C SER A 74 12.66 9.66 -22.24
N ARG A 75 12.98 9.69 -20.95
CA ARG A 75 14.24 10.19 -20.41
C ARG A 75 14.90 9.04 -19.67
N SER A 76 16.14 8.72 -20.04
CA SER A 76 16.93 7.72 -19.31
C SER A 76 17.37 8.31 -17.98
N ILE A 77 16.98 7.63 -16.89
CA ILE A 77 17.42 7.95 -15.53
C ILE A 77 18.17 6.71 -15.04
N VAL A 78 19.46 6.88 -14.74
CA VAL A 78 20.28 5.84 -14.13
C VAL A 78 20.19 6.02 -12.62
N ALA A 79 19.74 4.99 -11.92
CA ALA A 79 19.68 4.95 -10.47
C ALA A 79 20.40 3.70 -9.98
N SER A 80 21.23 3.86 -8.94
CA SER A 80 21.83 2.74 -8.23
C SER A 80 20.86 2.25 -7.16
N GLY A 81 20.77 0.93 -7.00
CA GLY A 81 19.98 0.28 -5.95
C GLY A 81 20.84 -0.72 -5.18
N LEU A 82 20.43 -1.02 -3.95
CA LEU A 82 20.99 -2.12 -3.18
C LEU A 82 20.17 -3.38 -3.43
N VAL A 83 20.87 -4.51 -3.58
CA VAL A 83 20.23 -5.83 -3.62
C VAL A 83 20.09 -6.31 -2.19
N VAL A 84 18.85 -6.43 -1.74
CA VAL A 84 18.50 -6.95 -0.42
C VAL A 84 17.60 -8.18 -0.58
N SER A 85 17.57 -9.03 0.44
CA SER A 85 16.56 -10.08 0.59
C SER A 85 15.16 -9.46 0.49
N ALA A 86 14.27 -10.14 -0.23
CA ALA A 86 12.87 -9.73 -0.26
C ALA A 86 12.27 -9.86 1.16
N PRO A 87 11.47 -8.88 1.61
CA PRO A 87 10.82 -8.97 2.91
C PRO A 87 9.93 -10.21 2.97
N GLY A 88 10.01 -10.96 4.08
CA GLY A 88 9.27 -12.21 4.28
C GLY A 88 9.99 -13.49 3.81
N TYR A 89 11.19 -13.38 3.26
CA TYR A 89 12.03 -14.55 2.90
C TYR A 89 13.16 -14.84 3.90
N GLU A 90 13.08 -14.25 5.10
CA GLU A 90 14.02 -14.47 6.19
C GLU A 90 13.35 -15.33 7.26
N TRP A 91 14.00 -16.43 7.64
CA TRP A 91 13.47 -17.38 8.61
C TRP A 91 14.50 -17.63 9.71
N VAL A 92 14.06 -17.52 10.97
CA VAL A 92 14.85 -17.90 12.14
C VAL A 92 14.34 -19.25 12.63
N VAL A 93 15.20 -20.26 12.53
CA VAL A 93 14.87 -21.62 12.97
C VAL A 93 15.44 -21.84 14.36
N THR A 94 14.61 -22.36 15.27
CA THR A 94 15.01 -22.68 16.65
C THR A 94 14.61 -24.11 16.98
N SER A 95 15.27 -24.69 17.99
CA SER A 95 14.89 -26.00 18.52
C SER A 95 13.64 -25.86 19.39
N PRO A 96 12.62 -26.73 19.24
CA PRO A 96 11.43 -26.73 20.11
C PRO A 96 11.71 -27.09 21.56
N LEU A 97 12.74 -27.91 21.80
CA LEU A 97 13.16 -28.39 23.11
C LEU A 97 14.62 -28.04 23.37
N PRO A 98 15.04 -27.88 24.64
CA PRO A 98 16.46 -27.75 24.97
C PRO A 98 17.20 -28.99 24.47
N ALA A 99 18.22 -28.75 23.66
CA ALA A 99 18.97 -29.80 22.99
C ALA A 99 20.43 -29.40 22.78
N THR A 100 21.30 -30.40 22.76
CA THR A 100 22.71 -30.25 22.40
C THR A 100 22.89 -30.58 20.93
N MET A 101 23.66 -29.76 20.21
CA MET A 101 23.98 -30.01 18.80
C MET A 101 25.01 -31.14 18.69
N VAL A 102 24.64 -32.21 17.98
CA VAL A 102 25.51 -33.37 17.75
C VAL A 102 26.27 -33.22 16.44
N GLN A 103 25.59 -32.73 15.41
CA GLN A 103 26.16 -32.56 14.08
C GLN A 103 25.55 -31.36 13.40
N LYS A 104 26.40 -30.56 12.74
CA LYS A 104 25.99 -29.51 11.81
C LYS A 104 26.04 -30.07 10.39
N LEU A 105 24.98 -29.88 9.61
CA LEU A 105 24.84 -30.41 8.25
C LEU A 105 24.84 -29.32 7.18
N ALA A 106 24.48 -28.08 7.53
CA ALA A 106 24.53 -26.92 6.66
C ALA A 106 25.47 -25.85 7.23
N ASP A 107 26.25 -25.22 6.36
CA ASP A 107 27.17 -24.14 6.72
C ASP A 107 26.63 -22.75 6.37
N LEU A 108 27.29 -21.72 6.89
CA LEU A 108 26.93 -20.33 6.60
C LEU A 108 27.20 -20.01 5.12
N GLY A 109 26.18 -19.51 4.43
CA GLY A 109 26.25 -19.17 3.01
C GLY A 109 25.85 -20.31 2.07
N ASP A 110 25.60 -21.52 2.58
CA ASP A 110 25.07 -22.61 1.78
C ASP A 110 23.64 -22.32 1.33
N ARG A 111 23.33 -22.70 0.09
CA ARG A 111 21.95 -22.70 -0.40
C ARG A 111 21.23 -23.92 0.17
N VAL A 112 20.17 -23.67 0.93
CA VAL A 112 19.34 -24.72 1.53
C VAL A 112 17.94 -24.72 0.93
N ASP A 113 17.42 -25.91 0.65
CA ASP A 113 16.05 -26.09 0.17
C ASP A 113 15.09 -26.36 1.34
N LYS A 114 13.80 -26.13 1.09
CA LYS A 114 12.75 -26.38 2.09
C LYS A 114 12.76 -27.86 2.49
N GLY A 115 12.89 -28.11 3.80
CA GLY A 115 12.90 -29.46 4.38
C GLY A 115 14.28 -30.11 4.42
N GLN A 116 15.33 -29.45 3.93
CA GLN A 116 16.70 -29.92 4.09
C GLN A 116 17.12 -29.91 5.57
N ALA A 117 17.81 -30.96 6.00
CA ALA A 117 18.31 -31.06 7.37
C ALA A 117 19.48 -30.07 7.59
N LEU A 118 19.34 -29.20 8.59
CA LEU A 118 20.36 -28.18 8.94
C LEU A 118 21.34 -28.68 10.01
N ALA A 119 20.83 -29.44 10.99
CA ALA A 119 21.62 -29.99 12.10
C ALA A 119 20.90 -31.19 12.73
N VAL A 120 21.67 -32.03 13.41
CA VAL A 120 21.18 -33.12 14.26
C VAL A 120 21.31 -32.68 15.72
N LEU A 121 20.19 -32.69 16.43
CA LEU A 121 20.08 -32.25 17.82
C LEU A 121 19.67 -33.42 18.70
N LEU A 122 20.29 -33.53 19.88
CA LEU A 122 19.94 -34.51 20.91
C LEU A 122 19.32 -33.79 22.11
N SER A 123 18.08 -34.13 22.44
CA SER A 123 17.37 -33.58 23.60
C SER A 123 17.19 -34.63 24.69
N PRO A 124 17.88 -34.50 25.84
CA PRO A 124 17.66 -35.37 27.00
C PRO A 124 16.23 -35.24 27.56
N ALA A 125 15.65 -34.03 27.49
CA ALA A 125 14.30 -33.76 27.96
C ALA A 125 13.23 -34.58 27.21
N LEU A 126 13.44 -34.86 25.92
CA LEU A 126 12.54 -35.71 25.14
C LEU A 126 12.57 -37.17 25.61
N GLY A 127 13.74 -37.67 26.02
CA GLY A 127 13.87 -39.02 26.57
C GLY A 127 13.09 -39.17 27.88
N GLU A 128 13.19 -38.17 28.75
CA GLU A 128 12.43 -38.13 30.00
C GLU A 128 10.92 -38.06 29.78
N LEU A 129 10.46 -37.22 28.85
CA LEU A 129 9.03 -37.16 28.48
C LEU A 129 8.50 -38.50 27.97
N ARG A 130 9.30 -39.23 27.18
CA ARG A 130 8.92 -40.58 26.71
C ARG A 130 8.81 -41.56 27.87
N ARG A 131 9.78 -41.55 28.79
CA ARG A 131 9.75 -42.37 30.00
C ARG A 131 8.49 -42.09 30.84
N GLN A 132 8.15 -40.82 31.03
CA GLN A 132 6.94 -40.42 31.75
C GLN A 132 5.67 -40.89 31.05
N LEU A 133 5.61 -40.79 29.71
CA LEU A 133 4.47 -41.28 28.94
C LEU A 133 4.30 -42.80 29.05
N GLU A 134 5.40 -43.55 29.07
CA GLU A 134 5.37 -45.00 29.26
C GLU A 134 4.90 -45.37 30.67
N GLU A 135 5.38 -44.68 31.71
CA GLU A 135 4.94 -44.88 33.09
C GLU A 135 3.43 -44.65 33.25
N LEU A 136 2.92 -43.55 32.72
CA LEU A 136 1.48 -43.25 32.74
C LEU A 136 0.66 -44.26 31.92
N ALA A 137 1.21 -44.78 30.83
CA ALA A 137 0.55 -45.81 30.03
C ALA A 137 0.43 -47.14 30.82
N ILE A 138 1.46 -47.52 31.56
CA ILE A 138 1.46 -48.70 32.42
C ILE A 138 0.47 -48.51 33.58
N GLU A 139 0.50 -47.36 34.26
CA GLU A 139 -0.42 -47.05 35.35
C GLU A 139 -1.88 -47.11 34.89
N LYS A 140 -2.18 -46.54 33.72
CA LYS A 140 -3.50 -46.61 33.11
C LYS A 140 -3.94 -48.05 32.83
N MET A 141 -3.03 -48.91 32.37
CA MET A 141 -3.33 -50.32 32.12
C MET A 141 -3.63 -51.06 33.43
N GLN A 142 -2.83 -50.79 34.48
CA GLN A 142 -3.05 -51.37 35.80
C GLN A 142 -4.39 -50.95 36.40
N ALA A 143 -4.72 -49.66 36.35
CA ALA A 143 -6.00 -49.14 36.84
C ALA A 143 -7.20 -49.80 36.12
N ARG A 144 -7.08 -50.01 34.80
CA ARG A 144 -8.11 -50.72 34.03
C ARG A 144 -8.27 -52.17 34.49
N SER A 145 -7.17 -52.89 34.70
CA SER A 145 -7.23 -54.28 35.15
C SER A 145 -7.92 -54.43 36.51
N ILE A 146 -7.71 -53.47 37.43
CA ILE A 146 -8.39 -53.45 38.73
C ILE A 146 -9.90 -53.24 38.55
N VAL A 147 -10.30 -52.29 37.70
CA VAL A 147 -11.71 -52.04 37.41
C VAL A 147 -12.37 -53.25 36.75
N ASP A 148 -11.67 -53.94 35.85
CA ASP A 148 -12.20 -55.12 35.17
C ASP A 148 -12.36 -56.31 36.13
N LEU A 149 -11.43 -56.48 37.09
CA LEU A 149 -11.56 -57.46 38.16
C LEU A 149 -12.76 -57.15 39.06
N ASP A 150 -12.92 -55.91 39.51
CA ASP A 150 -14.04 -55.48 40.35
C ASP A 150 -15.39 -55.73 39.66
N ARG A 151 -15.48 -55.44 38.35
CA ARG A 151 -16.67 -55.75 37.55
C ARG A 151 -16.96 -57.26 37.47
N ALA A 152 -15.93 -58.09 37.33
CA ALA A 152 -16.11 -59.53 37.26
C ALA A 152 -16.64 -60.10 38.59
N LEU A 153 -16.11 -59.63 39.73
CA LEU A 153 -16.56 -60.05 41.06
C LEU A 153 -18.01 -59.64 41.37
N LEU A 154 -18.48 -58.51 40.85
CA LEU A 154 -19.86 -58.05 41.05
C LEU A 154 -20.88 -58.78 40.14
N ALA A 155 -20.43 -59.51 39.13
CA ALA A 155 -21.29 -60.22 38.18
C ALA A 155 -21.58 -61.67 38.57
N GLU A 156 -20.93 -62.18 39.63
CA GLU A 156 -21.12 -63.52 40.22
C GLU A 156 -22.09 -63.47 41.41
#